data_AF-A0A2V9AVP3-F1
#
_entry.id   AF-A0A2V9AVP3-F1
#
_cell.length_a   1.000
_cell.length_b   1.000
_cell.length_c   1.000
_cell.angle_alpha   90.00
_cell.angle_beta   90.00
_cell.angle_gamma   90.00
#
_symmetry.space_group_name_H-M   'P 1'
#
loop_
_entity.id
_entity.type
_entity.pdbx_description
1 polymer ?
#
loop_
_entity_poly.entity_id
_entity_poly.type
_entity_poly.pdbx_seq_one_letter_code
_entity_poly.pdbx_strand_id
1 'polypeptide(L)'
;MMQKVNTPAATEGRVPNNPVVIVDYKPALARTIRSSRLANALDGLALTIEQVGSTAVPRLAGKPILDIDVLLQSAEDLPRAIAAPATTGCHQRAAFMTIEKPNRMPIKGLSNKFSESWQAKNRSPNWPFRLRQKTHSLSMEQRRLRPRGGSPMDIRTQAQKAEQFRKLHHLPRLLLLPNAWDVVSARILEECGHPAMATSSAAVAFSLGYPDGQRISRDEMLEVAGRIAHAVDVPVTADLEAGYGTTVKEMLETVKAAIDAGVIGMNLEDVTGDEESSLVNLSLQVEKIRAINETAKSRGVPFVLNARTDVYLMPIGPEATRFERTVERLRAYRDAGAACLFAPGLYDRDTIAKLVKAVEAPLNILANPACPPIPELEKIGVARVSAGSGIMRAAMGLVRRIGKEMLESRSCELMFAGTIPHAELNRMMQRRTTRANA
;
A
#
# COMPACT_ATOMS: atom_id res chain seq x y z
N MET A 1 13.89 -70.45 -10.65
CA MET A 1 12.81 -70.57 -9.65
C MET A 1 12.67 -69.23 -8.96
N MET A 2 11.65 -68.44 -9.26
CA MET A 2 11.19 -67.35 -8.38
C MET A 2 9.74 -67.03 -8.75
N GLN A 3 8.87 -67.18 -7.75
CA GLN A 3 7.42 -67.09 -7.83
C GLN A 3 6.95 -65.64 -7.93
N LYS A 4 5.84 -65.47 -8.67
CA LYS A 4 5.01 -64.27 -8.73
C LYS A 4 4.35 -63.99 -7.37
N VAL A 5 4.23 -62.71 -7.01
CA VAL A 5 3.14 -62.22 -6.16
C VAL A 5 2.47 -61.05 -6.88
N ASN A 6 1.15 -61.15 -7.00
CA ASN A 6 0.23 -60.30 -7.77
C ASN A 6 0.00 -58.92 -7.13
N THR A 7 -0.11 -57.89 -7.96
CA THR A 7 -0.74 -56.59 -7.63
C THR A 7 -2.10 -56.52 -8.35
N PRO A 8 -3.21 -56.13 -7.68
CA PRO A 8 -4.51 -56.09 -8.34
C PRO A 8 -4.69 -54.85 -9.22
N ALA A 9 -5.44 -55.06 -10.30
CA ALA A 9 -5.75 -54.11 -11.36
C ALA A 9 -6.51 -52.86 -10.87
N ALA A 10 -6.16 -51.69 -11.43
CA ALA A 10 -6.94 -50.48 -11.31
C ALA A 10 -8.28 -50.64 -12.04
N THR A 11 -9.38 -50.64 -11.29
CA THR A 11 -10.74 -50.58 -11.85
C THR A 11 -11.00 -49.19 -12.43
N GLU A 12 -11.26 -49.13 -13.74
CA GLU A 12 -11.77 -47.95 -14.44
C GLU A 12 -13.13 -47.51 -13.86
N GLY A 13 -13.14 -46.38 -13.15
CA GLY A 13 -14.36 -45.73 -12.67
C GLY A 13 -15.00 -44.87 -13.76
N ARG A 14 -16.13 -45.34 -14.29
CA ARG A 14 -17.00 -44.65 -15.27
C ARG A 14 -17.45 -43.27 -14.74
N VAL A 15 -17.18 -42.19 -15.49
CA VAL A 15 -17.63 -40.82 -15.14
C VAL A 15 -19.12 -40.67 -15.49
N PRO A 16 -20.00 -40.15 -14.59
CA PRO A 16 -21.42 -39.97 -14.90
C PRO A 16 -21.65 -38.84 -15.91
N ASN A 17 -22.45 -39.11 -16.95
CA ASN A 17 -22.88 -38.19 -18.01
C ASN A 17 -24.00 -37.24 -17.54
N ASN A 18 -23.74 -36.41 -16.52
CA ASN A 18 -24.68 -35.33 -16.19
C ASN A 18 -24.27 -34.03 -16.91
N PRO A 19 -25.24 -33.25 -17.43
CA PRO A 19 -24.94 -32.00 -18.11
C PRO A 19 -24.26 -31.00 -17.17
N VAL A 20 -23.18 -30.38 -17.65
CA VAL A 20 -22.49 -29.31 -16.93
C VAL A 20 -23.37 -28.06 -16.97
N VAL A 21 -23.88 -27.66 -15.81
CA VAL A 21 -24.65 -26.42 -15.67
C VAL A 21 -23.71 -25.32 -15.20
N ILE A 22 -23.50 -24.31 -16.04
CA ILE A 22 -22.77 -23.09 -15.68
C ILE A 22 -23.73 -22.14 -14.98
N VAL A 23 -23.38 -21.70 -13.77
CA VAL A 23 -24.15 -20.73 -12.97
C VAL A 23 -23.25 -19.55 -12.61
N ASP A 24 -23.85 -18.37 -12.49
CA ASP A 24 -23.13 -17.16 -12.12
C ASP A 24 -22.45 -17.28 -10.74
N TYR A 25 -21.19 -16.86 -10.69
CA TYR A 25 -20.39 -16.87 -9.47
C TYR A 25 -20.99 -15.92 -8.42
N LYS A 26 -21.44 -16.47 -7.28
CA LYS A 26 -21.98 -15.71 -6.14
C LYS A 26 -21.03 -15.81 -4.94
N PRO A 27 -20.12 -14.83 -4.72
CA PRO A 27 -19.12 -14.88 -3.65
C PRO A 27 -19.71 -15.00 -2.23
N ALA A 28 -20.93 -14.48 -2.03
CA ALA A 28 -21.64 -14.55 -0.75
C ALA A 28 -22.04 -15.99 -0.36
N LEU A 29 -22.21 -16.90 -1.33
CA LEU A 29 -22.66 -18.27 -1.09
C LEU A 29 -21.57 -19.13 -0.41
N ALA A 30 -20.30 -18.90 -0.75
CA ALA A 30 -19.15 -19.61 -0.17
C ALA A 30 -18.92 -19.27 1.31
N ARG A 31 -19.27 -18.04 1.71
CA ARG A 31 -19.13 -17.56 3.10
C ARG A 31 -20.22 -18.11 4.04
N THR A 32 -21.44 -18.29 3.54
CA THR A 32 -22.61 -18.54 4.40
C THR A 32 -22.96 -20.02 4.57
N ILE A 33 -22.62 -20.89 3.60
CA ILE A 33 -23.17 -22.26 3.57
C ILE A 33 -22.31 -23.34 4.28
N ARG A 34 -21.03 -23.09 4.62
CA ARG A 34 -20.15 -24.15 5.16
C ARG A 34 -19.42 -23.87 6.48
N SER A 35 -19.20 -22.60 6.84
CA SER A 35 -18.49 -22.25 8.08
C SER A 35 -19.25 -22.68 9.34
N SER A 36 -20.57 -22.48 9.39
CA SER A 36 -21.40 -22.81 10.55
C SER A 36 -21.58 -24.31 10.78
N ARG A 37 -21.81 -25.11 9.73
CA ARG A 37 -21.97 -26.57 9.86
C ARG A 37 -20.68 -27.26 10.25
N LEU A 38 -19.56 -26.82 9.68
CA LEU A 38 -18.24 -27.35 9.98
C LEU A 38 -17.77 -26.94 11.38
N ALA A 39 -17.99 -25.67 11.76
CA ALA A 39 -17.71 -25.20 13.11
C ALA A 39 -18.52 -25.98 14.15
N ASN A 40 -19.81 -26.26 13.89
CA ASN A 40 -20.63 -27.06 14.79
C ASN A 40 -20.17 -28.54 14.88
N ALA A 41 -19.66 -29.11 13.78
CA ALA A 41 -19.15 -30.48 13.78
C ALA A 41 -17.81 -30.61 14.53
N LEU A 42 -17.00 -29.54 14.51
CA LEU A 42 -15.71 -29.44 15.18
C LEU A 42 -15.80 -28.78 16.57
N ASP A 43 -17.01 -28.49 17.04
CA ASP A 43 -17.24 -27.76 18.28
C ASP A 43 -16.69 -28.52 19.49
N GLY A 44 -15.93 -27.81 20.33
CA GLY A 44 -15.18 -28.37 21.44
C GLY A 44 -13.87 -29.12 21.10
N LEU A 45 -13.57 -29.37 19.82
CA LEU A 45 -12.31 -29.98 19.36
C LEU A 45 -11.35 -28.94 18.76
N ALA A 46 -11.89 -27.98 18.00
CA ALA A 46 -11.11 -26.94 17.34
C ALA A 46 -11.03 -25.66 18.17
N LEU A 47 -9.82 -25.20 18.47
CA LEU A 47 -9.54 -23.89 19.06
C LEU A 47 -9.73 -22.75 18.05
N THR A 48 -9.44 -23.02 16.77
CA THR A 48 -9.65 -22.10 15.66
C THR A 48 -9.83 -22.85 14.35
N ILE A 49 -10.65 -22.28 13.46
CA ILE A 49 -10.81 -22.74 12.07
C ILE A 49 -10.57 -21.53 11.16
N GLU A 50 -9.50 -21.54 10.37
CA GLU A 50 -9.23 -20.51 9.35
C GLU A 50 -9.54 -21.09 7.97
N GLN A 51 -10.01 -20.30 7.01
CA GLN A 51 -10.14 -20.76 5.63
C GLN A 51 -8.90 -20.29 4.86
N VAL A 52 -8.10 -21.22 4.36
CA VAL A 52 -6.92 -20.90 3.55
C VAL A 52 -7.32 -21.04 2.09
N GLY A 53 -7.73 -19.92 1.49
CA GLY A 53 -8.43 -19.81 0.20
C GLY A 53 -8.24 -20.92 -0.85
N SER A 54 -9.33 -21.25 -1.55
CA SER A 54 -9.28 -22.05 -2.78
C SER A 54 -8.66 -21.24 -3.92
N THR A 55 -7.69 -21.77 -4.66
CA THR A 55 -7.17 -21.11 -5.87
C THR A 55 -8.29 -20.98 -6.91
N ALA A 56 -8.87 -19.79 -7.05
CA ALA A 56 -9.81 -19.48 -8.11
C ALA A 56 -9.07 -18.77 -9.25
N VAL A 57 -9.01 -19.40 -10.41
CA VAL A 57 -8.48 -18.77 -11.63
C VAL A 57 -9.65 -18.05 -12.33
N PRO A 58 -9.53 -16.76 -12.68
CA PRO A 58 -10.58 -16.05 -13.40
C PRO A 58 -11.00 -16.81 -14.67
N ARG A 59 -12.32 -16.97 -14.90
CA ARG A 59 -12.94 -17.70 -16.01
C ARG A 59 -12.82 -19.24 -16.00
N LEU A 60 -12.26 -19.83 -14.95
CA LEU A 60 -12.36 -21.28 -14.70
C LEU A 60 -13.34 -21.55 -13.56
N ALA A 61 -14.08 -22.67 -13.66
CA ALA A 61 -14.90 -23.13 -12.55
C ALA A 61 -14.00 -23.33 -11.32
N GLY A 62 -14.25 -22.59 -10.24
CA GLY A 62 -13.51 -22.70 -8.99
C GLY A 62 -13.52 -24.16 -8.52
N LYS A 63 -12.34 -24.70 -8.16
CA LYS A 63 -12.25 -26.06 -7.60
C LYS A 63 -13.21 -26.14 -6.41
N PRO A 64 -14.09 -27.15 -6.29
CA PRO A 64 -15.05 -27.26 -5.19
C PRO A 64 -14.39 -27.67 -3.86
N ILE A 65 -13.12 -27.32 -3.68
CA ILE A 65 -12.21 -27.76 -2.63
C ILE A 65 -12.04 -26.59 -1.67
N LEU A 66 -12.40 -26.80 -0.40
CA LEU A 66 -12.31 -25.81 0.66
C LEU A 66 -11.12 -26.14 1.57
N ASP A 67 -9.98 -25.50 1.34
CA ASP A 67 -8.82 -25.55 2.23
C ASP A 67 -9.08 -24.73 3.53
N ILE A 68 -8.86 -25.34 4.69
CA ILE A 68 -9.17 -24.90 6.05
C ILE A 68 -8.03 -25.28 6.99
N ASP A 69 -7.70 -24.40 7.91
CA ASP A 69 -6.73 -24.66 8.96
C ASP A 69 -7.45 -24.87 10.29
N VAL A 70 -7.22 -26.02 10.95
CA VAL A 70 -7.87 -26.39 12.21
C VAL A 70 -6.84 -26.56 13.32
N LEU A 71 -6.89 -25.68 14.32
CA LEU A 71 -6.03 -25.75 15.50
C LEU A 71 -6.68 -26.64 16.56
N LEU A 72 -5.98 -27.70 17.01
CA LEU A 72 -6.45 -28.60 18.08
C LEU A 72 -5.67 -28.37 19.37
N GLN A 73 -6.27 -28.71 20.51
CA GLN A 73 -5.63 -28.59 21.82
C GLN A 73 -4.64 -29.73 22.10
N SER A 74 -4.87 -30.93 21.55
CA SER A 74 -4.00 -32.09 21.70
C SER A 74 -3.89 -32.89 20.40
N ALA A 75 -2.74 -33.54 20.18
CA ALA A 75 -2.56 -34.47 19.07
C ALA A 75 -3.46 -35.73 19.21
N GLU A 76 -3.91 -36.04 20.41
CA GLU A 76 -4.81 -37.16 20.69
C GLU A 76 -6.23 -36.93 20.15
N ASP A 77 -6.62 -35.67 19.94
CA ASP A 77 -7.93 -35.31 19.38
C ASP A 77 -7.97 -35.41 17.85
N LEU A 78 -6.81 -35.64 17.21
CA LEU A 78 -6.67 -35.68 15.75
C LEU A 78 -7.60 -36.71 15.07
N PRO A 79 -7.72 -37.97 15.54
CA PRO A 79 -8.62 -38.93 14.91
C PRO A 79 -10.08 -38.48 14.95
N ARG A 80 -10.48 -37.79 16.03
CA ARG A 80 -11.85 -37.26 16.20
C ARG A 80 -12.09 -36.03 15.34
N ALA A 81 -11.12 -35.13 15.25
CA ALA A 81 -11.17 -33.95 14.39
C ALA A 81 -11.23 -34.31 12.90
N ILE A 82 -10.55 -35.38 12.47
CA ILE A 82 -10.61 -35.88 11.08
C ILE A 82 -11.98 -36.51 10.78
N ALA A 83 -12.55 -37.25 11.74
CA ALA A 83 -13.83 -37.94 11.55
C ALA A 83 -15.04 -36.99 11.62
N ALA A 84 -14.96 -35.92 12.41
CA ALA A 84 -16.06 -34.99 12.65
C ALA A 84 -16.67 -34.36 11.38
N PRO A 85 -15.89 -33.81 10.42
CA PRO A 85 -16.42 -33.23 9.19
C PRO A 85 -17.15 -34.25 8.29
N ALA A 86 -16.82 -35.55 8.38
CA ALA A 86 -17.48 -36.59 7.60
C ALA A 86 -19.00 -36.69 7.87
N THR A 87 -19.42 -36.33 9.09
CA THR A 87 -20.84 -36.28 9.49
C THR A 87 -21.65 -35.18 8.80
N THR A 88 -20.96 -34.21 8.17
CA THR A 88 -21.58 -33.06 7.49
C THR A 88 -21.72 -33.25 5.97
N GLY A 89 -21.32 -34.42 5.45
CA GLY A 89 -21.28 -34.72 4.02
C GLY A 89 -19.99 -34.27 3.32
N CYS A 90 -18.95 -33.94 4.09
CA CYS A 90 -17.61 -33.63 3.58
C CYS A 90 -16.73 -34.90 3.55
N HIS A 91 -15.99 -35.14 2.47
CA HIS A 91 -15.09 -36.30 2.36
C HIS A 91 -13.61 -35.87 2.33
N GLN A 92 -12.77 -36.56 3.11
CA GLN A 92 -11.33 -36.30 3.22
C GLN A 92 -10.60 -36.79 1.95
N ARG A 93 -9.64 -36.00 1.46
CA ARG A 93 -8.84 -36.34 0.28
C ARG A 93 -7.37 -36.66 0.59
N ALA A 94 -6.75 -35.96 1.56
CA ALA A 94 -5.40 -36.19 2.04
C ALA A 94 -5.19 -35.48 3.40
N ALA A 95 -4.28 -35.97 4.25
CA ALA A 95 -3.85 -35.31 5.49
C ALA A 95 -2.32 -35.33 5.62
N PHE A 96 -1.75 -34.24 6.14
CA PHE A 96 -0.33 -34.09 6.40
C PHE A 96 -0.13 -33.54 7.83
N MET A 97 0.80 -34.12 8.60
CA MET A 97 1.07 -33.73 9.98
C MET A 97 2.47 -33.11 10.09
N THR A 98 2.55 -31.92 10.72
CA THR A 98 3.82 -31.29 11.10
C THR A 98 3.84 -31.10 12.61
N ILE A 99 4.87 -31.63 13.29
CA ILE A 99 5.05 -31.50 14.75
C ILE A 99 6.20 -30.52 14.99
N GLU A 100 5.93 -29.30 15.45
CA GLU A 100 6.98 -28.39 15.92
C GLU A 100 7.34 -28.68 17.38
N LYS A 101 8.63 -28.86 17.68
CA LYS A 101 9.15 -28.93 19.06
C LYS A 101 9.62 -27.55 19.52
N PRO A 102 9.26 -27.08 20.73
CA PRO A 102 9.64 -25.76 21.20
C PRO A 102 11.12 -25.71 21.59
N ASN A 103 11.85 -24.72 21.06
CA ASN A 103 13.23 -24.44 21.47
C ASN A 103 13.24 -23.42 22.63
N ARG A 104 13.62 -23.90 23.83
CA ARG A 104 13.99 -23.21 25.09
C ARG A 104 12.94 -22.38 25.89
N MET A 105 12.54 -23.01 27.02
CA MET A 105 11.97 -22.54 28.31
C MET A 105 10.50 -22.07 28.41
N PRO A 106 9.82 -22.36 29.55
CA PRO A 106 8.45 -22.89 29.53
C PRO A 106 7.40 -21.81 29.80
N ILE A 107 6.54 -21.60 28.81
CA ILE A 107 5.20 -21.04 29.03
C ILE A 107 4.21 -22.16 28.68
N LYS A 108 3.36 -22.52 29.65
CA LYS A 108 2.30 -23.53 29.46
C LYS A 108 1.38 -23.10 28.32
N GLY A 109 1.12 -24.02 27.40
CA GLY A 109 0.12 -23.89 26.34
C GLY A 109 0.75 -23.95 24.95
N LEU A 110 0.98 -25.19 24.47
CA LEU A 110 1.41 -25.48 23.10
C LEU A 110 0.32 -25.09 22.10
N SER A 111 0.68 -24.42 21.00
CA SER A 111 -0.20 -24.14 19.87
C SER A 111 0.54 -24.46 18.57
N ASN A 112 0.04 -25.42 17.78
CA ASN A 112 0.61 -25.83 16.50
C ASN A 112 -0.40 -25.58 15.37
N LYS A 113 -0.03 -24.81 14.33
CA LYS A 113 -0.88 -24.50 13.17
C LYS A 113 -0.95 -25.66 12.16
N PHE A 114 -2.05 -25.76 11.39
CA PHE A 114 -2.39 -26.87 10.50
C PHE A 114 -3.35 -26.46 9.38
N SER A 115 -3.22 -26.93 8.11
CA SER A 115 -4.08 -26.62 6.90
C SER A 115 -4.61 -27.87 6.13
N GLU A 116 -5.84 -27.86 5.57
CA GLU A 116 -6.57 -29.05 5.04
C GLU A 116 -7.81 -28.79 4.13
N SER A 117 -8.16 -29.61 3.11
CA SER A 117 -9.32 -29.34 2.19
C SER A 117 -10.55 -30.28 2.14
N TRP A 118 -11.77 -29.74 1.92
CA TRP A 118 -13.06 -30.48 1.89
C TRP A 118 -14.08 -30.13 0.75
N GLN A 119 -14.97 -31.06 0.35
CA GLN A 119 -16.02 -30.95 -0.72
C GLN A 119 -17.45 -31.29 -0.22
N ALA A 120 -18.51 -30.60 -0.68
CA ALA A 120 -19.92 -30.98 -0.43
C ALA A 120 -20.86 -30.83 -1.66
N LYS A 121 -21.84 -31.73 -1.83
CA LYS A 121 -22.89 -31.72 -2.88
C LYS A 121 -24.21 -31.08 -2.38
N ASN A 122 -24.87 -30.27 -3.21
CA ASN A 122 -26.12 -29.55 -2.86
C ASN A 122 -27.34 -30.15 -3.58
N ARG A 123 -28.49 -30.27 -2.88
CA ARG A 123 -29.85 -30.40 -3.45
C ARG A 123 -30.74 -29.28 -2.88
N SER A 124 -31.52 -28.65 -3.76
CA SER A 124 -32.46 -27.49 -3.67
C SER A 124 -33.57 -27.56 -2.58
N PRO A 125 -34.60 -26.65 -2.47
CA PRO A 125 -34.76 -25.20 -2.82
C PRO A 125 -35.60 -24.34 -1.78
N ASN A 126 -35.70 -23.00 -2.00
CA ASN A 126 -36.73 -22.00 -1.56
C ASN A 126 -36.74 -21.35 -0.14
N TRP A 127 -36.63 -20.00 -0.06
CA TRP A 127 -37.67 -18.99 0.36
C TRP A 127 -37.07 -17.61 0.77
N PRO A 128 -37.78 -16.45 0.60
CA PRO A 128 -37.36 -15.10 1.04
C PRO A 128 -37.52 -14.81 2.54
N PHE A 129 -36.68 -13.93 3.11
CA PHE A 129 -37.00 -12.80 4.03
C PHE A 129 -35.75 -12.29 4.78
N ARG A 130 -35.86 -11.03 5.23
CA ARG A 130 -34.87 -10.20 5.92
C ARG A 130 -35.10 -10.26 7.43
N LEU A 131 -34.06 -10.35 8.25
CA LEU A 131 -34.13 -10.07 9.70
C LEU A 131 -32.91 -9.26 10.16
N ARG A 132 -33.22 -8.14 10.81
CA ARG A 132 -32.32 -7.26 11.56
C ARG A 132 -32.32 -7.74 13.01
N GLN A 133 -31.17 -7.73 13.68
CA GLN A 133 -31.10 -7.53 15.13
C GLN A 133 -29.86 -6.71 15.50
N LYS A 134 -30.07 -5.70 16.35
CA LYS A 134 -29.06 -4.90 17.06
C LYS A 134 -29.03 -5.41 18.51
N THR A 135 -27.84 -5.47 19.12
CA THR A 135 -27.47 -5.08 20.51
C THR A 135 -26.01 -5.50 20.74
N HIS A 136 -25.05 -4.57 20.74
CA HIS A 136 -24.38 -3.95 21.89
C HIS A 136 -23.56 -4.92 22.79
N SER A 137 -22.25 -5.00 22.51
CA SER A 137 -21.20 -5.08 23.54
C SER A 137 -19.90 -4.48 22.99
N LEU A 138 -19.39 -3.46 23.67
CA LEU A 138 -18.15 -2.75 23.37
C LEU A 138 -16.91 -3.68 23.47
N SER A 139 -15.85 -3.24 22.80
CA SER A 139 -14.42 -3.60 22.95
C SER A 139 -13.95 -4.97 22.46
N MET A 140 -13.78 -5.10 21.14
CA MET A 140 -12.63 -5.85 20.54
C MET A 140 -12.28 -5.36 19.12
N GLU A 141 -13.18 -4.64 18.44
CA GLU A 141 -12.94 -4.12 17.08
C GLU A 141 -11.89 -2.99 16.98
N GLN A 142 -11.57 -2.29 18.08
CA GLN A 142 -10.54 -1.24 18.06
C GLN A 142 -9.09 -1.78 18.12
N ARG A 143 -8.90 -3.10 18.15
CA ARG A 143 -7.57 -3.74 18.19
C ARG A 143 -7.14 -4.40 16.88
N ARG A 144 -7.96 -4.37 15.83
CA ARG A 144 -7.60 -4.87 14.49
C ARG A 144 -7.48 -3.65 13.58
N LEU A 145 -6.33 -3.51 12.91
CA LEU A 145 -5.83 -2.33 12.17
C LEU A 145 -4.99 -1.32 12.98
N ARG A 146 -4.24 -1.75 14.01
CA ARG A 146 -2.97 -1.06 14.24
C ARG A 146 -1.99 -1.55 13.17
N PRO A 147 -1.43 -0.67 12.31
CA PRO A 147 -0.32 -1.05 11.45
C PRO A 147 0.77 -1.72 12.30
N ARG A 148 1.64 -2.53 11.70
CA ARG A 148 2.93 -2.90 12.32
C ARG A 148 3.88 -1.68 12.49
N GLY A 149 3.34 -0.48 12.65
CA GLY A 149 4.03 0.78 12.90
C GLY A 149 4.22 0.98 14.40
N GLY A 150 5.34 1.60 14.78
CA GLY A 150 5.74 1.81 16.17
C GLY A 150 4.75 2.67 16.97
N SER A 151 5.13 2.97 18.20
CA SER A 151 4.46 4.04 18.97
C SER A 151 4.33 5.30 18.11
N PRO A 152 3.25 6.09 18.26
CA PRO A 152 3.09 7.37 17.58
C PRO A 152 4.39 8.18 17.68
N MET A 153 4.82 8.80 16.57
CA MET A 153 6.00 9.66 16.58
C MET A 153 5.80 10.76 17.63
N ASP A 154 6.82 11.00 18.45
CA ASP A 154 6.77 12.11 19.40
C ASP A 154 6.54 13.42 18.65
N ILE A 155 5.55 14.18 19.09
CA ILE A 155 5.08 15.37 18.37
C ILE A 155 6.17 16.44 18.26
N ARG A 156 7.09 16.53 19.24
CA ARG A 156 8.21 17.47 19.19
C ARG A 156 9.24 17.03 18.16
N THR A 157 9.55 15.73 18.12
CA THR A 157 10.42 15.16 17.07
C THR A 157 9.82 15.37 15.68
N GLN A 158 8.52 15.12 15.50
CA GLN A 158 7.84 15.35 14.22
C GLN A 158 7.88 16.83 13.83
N ALA A 159 7.64 17.74 14.78
CA ALA A 159 7.72 19.18 14.53
C ALA A 159 9.13 19.65 14.15
N GLN A 160 10.17 19.09 14.78
CA GLN A 160 11.57 19.34 14.43
C GLN A 160 11.89 18.86 13.01
N LYS A 161 11.45 17.65 12.64
CA LYS A 161 11.60 17.12 11.27
C LYS A 161 10.89 18.01 10.24
N ALA A 162 9.69 18.49 10.56
CA ALA A 162 8.93 19.40 9.69
C ALA A 162 9.66 20.75 9.50
N GLU A 163 10.17 21.35 10.57
CA GLU A 163 10.94 22.59 10.48
C GLU A 163 12.27 22.40 9.74
N GLN A 164 12.95 21.28 9.95
CA GLN A 164 14.15 20.90 9.19
C GLN A 164 13.82 20.84 7.69
N PHE A 165 12.74 20.14 7.31
CA PHE A 165 12.34 20.03 5.91
C PHE A 165 11.96 21.38 5.30
N ARG A 166 11.27 22.25 6.06
CA ARG A 166 10.97 23.61 5.62
C ARG A 166 12.25 24.39 5.30
N LYS A 167 13.25 24.34 6.18
CA LYS A 167 14.56 24.99 5.97
C LYS A 167 15.29 24.49 4.72
N LEU A 168 15.18 23.20 4.38
CA LEU A 168 15.83 22.64 3.18
C LEU A 168 15.40 23.34 1.88
N HIS A 169 14.19 23.89 1.80
CA HIS A 169 13.68 24.62 0.62
C HIS A 169 14.29 26.02 0.46
N HIS A 170 15.00 26.52 1.47
CA HIS A 170 15.60 27.86 1.49
C HIS A 170 17.13 27.82 1.51
N LEU A 171 17.73 26.64 1.42
CA LEU A 171 19.19 26.53 1.29
C LEU A 171 19.64 27.00 -0.10
N PRO A 172 20.89 27.49 -0.23
CA PRO A 172 21.44 27.86 -1.55
C PRO A 172 21.53 26.69 -2.52
N ARG A 173 21.68 25.47 -2.00
CA ARG A 173 21.71 24.23 -2.78
C ARG A 173 20.29 23.71 -2.97
N LEU A 174 19.94 23.40 -4.21
CA LEU A 174 18.65 22.82 -4.59
C LEU A 174 18.43 21.50 -3.86
N LEU A 175 17.23 21.31 -3.32
CA LEU A 175 16.83 20.06 -2.67
C LEU A 175 16.46 19.00 -3.72
N LEU A 176 17.34 18.01 -3.89
CA LEU A 176 17.00 16.78 -4.61
C LEU A 176 16.21 15.85 -3.67
N LEU A 177 14.89 15.79 -3.88
CA LEU A 177 13.98 15.02 -3.04
C LEU A 177 13.58 13.70 -3.72
N PRO A 178 14.16 12.56 -3.31
CA PRO A 178 13.77 11.28 -3.89
C PRO A 178 12.37 10.88 -3.41
N ASN A 179 11.71 10.03 -4.19
CA ASN A 179 10.39 9.51 -3.87
C ASN A 179 10.48 8.00 -3.58
N ALA A 180 10.17 7.61 -2.34
CA ALA A 180 10.07 6.23 -1.92
C ALA A 180 8.63 5.70 -2.10
N TRP A 181 8.49 4.39 -2.27
CA TRP A 181 7.18 3.71 -2.35
C TRP A 181 7.02 2.61 -1.30
N ASP A 182 8.11 2.21 -0.64
CA ASP A 182 8.14 1.23 0.44
C ASP A 182 9.28 1.51 1.42
N VAL A 183 9.38 0.70 2.47
CA VAL A 183 10.45 0.83 3.49
C VAL A 183 11.83 0.53 2.92
N VAL A 184 11.95 -0.38 1.95
CA VAL A 184 13.25 -0.79 1.40
C VAL A 184 13.86 0.35 0.60
N SER A 185 13.09 0.92 -0.34
CA SER A 185 13.47 2.10 -1.10
C SER A 185 13.79 3.29 -0.19
N ALA A 186 12.99 3.53 0.85
CA ALA A 186 13.24 4.60 1.81
C ALA A 186 14.58 4.45 2.54
N ARG A 187 14.90 3.25 3.06
CA ARG A 187 16.16 3.01 3.77
C ARG A 187 17.38 3.11 2.86
N ILE A 188 17.28 2.62 1.61
CA ILE A 188 18.34 2.79 0.62
C ILE A 188 18.58 4.27 0.33
N LEU A 189 17.52 5.05 0.13
CA LEU A 189 17.63 6.49 -0.13
C LEU A 189 18.18 7.26 1.08
N GLU A 190 17.84 6.86 2.30
CA GLU A 190 18.43 7.40 3.51
C GLU A 190 19.93 7.08 3.61
N GLU A 191 20.34 5.84 3.33
CA GLU A 191 21.75 5.41 3.35
C GLU A 191 22.59 6.14 2.30
N CYS A 192 21.99 6.49 1.15
CA CYS A 192 22.60 7.38 0.15
C CYS A 192 22.81 8.82 0.65
N GLY A 193 22.31 9.17 1.84
CA GLY A 193 22.53 10.48 2.47
C GLY A 193 21.51 11.56 2.08
N HIS A 194 20.34 11.20 1.55
CA HIS A 194 19.30 12.19 1.26
C HIS A 194 18.77 12.82 2.56
N PRO A 195 18.74 14.17 2.68
CA PRO A 195 18.39 14.84 3.94
C PRO A 195 16.89 14.83 4.25
N ALA A 196 16.07 14.40 3.29
CA ALA A 196 14.63 14.19 3.37
C ALA A 196 14.17 13.32 2.18
N MET A 197 12.94 12.82 2.22
CA MET A 197 12.30 12.14 1.09
C MET A 197 10.80 12.42 1.03
N ALA A 198 10.19 12.12 -0.11
CA ALA A 198 8.75 12.11 -0.28
C ALA A 198 8.23 10.69 -0.55
N THR A 199 6.94 10.44 -0.35
CA THR A 199 6.28 9.34 -1.09
C THR A 199 5.91 9.82 -2.51
N SER A 200 5.48 8.90 -3.38
CA SER A 200 4.79 9.22 -4.64
C SER A 200 3.50 8.42 -4.69
N SER A 201 2.37 9.08 -4.93
CA SER A 201 1.05 8.45 -4.96
C SER A 201 1.02 7.37 -6.05
N ALA A 202 1.46 7.74 -7.25
CA ALA A 202 1.68 6.84 -8.38
C ALA A 202 2.54 5.62 -8.01
N ALA A 203 3.69 5.83 -7.38
CA ALA A 203 4.61 4.74 -7.07
C ALA A 203 4.01 3.75 -6.06
N VAL A 204 3.35 4.27 -5.03
CA VAL A 204 2.66 3.46 -4.02
C VAL A 204 1.47 2.73 -4.65
N ALA A 205 0.63 3.42 -5.42
CA ALA A 205 -0.53 2.84 -6.10
C ALA A 205 -0.13 1.68 -6.99
N PHE A 206 0.86 1.87 -7.87
CA PHE A 206 1.35 0.81 -8.75
C PHE A 206 1.89 -0.39 -7.97
N SER A 207 2.61 -0.16 -6.86
CA SER A 207 3.14 -1.24 -6.02
C SER A 207 2.05 -2.08 -5.34
N LEU A 208 0.87 -1.49 -5.12
CA LEU A 208 -0.29 -2.13 -4.50
C LEU A 208 -1.34 -2.59 -5.52
N GLY A 209 -1.05 -2.48 -6.83
CA GLY A 209 -1.93 -2.97 -7.90
C GLY A 209 -3.04 -2.00 -8.31
N TYR A 210 -2.92 -0.73 -7.94
CA TYR A 210 -3.85 0.33 -8.33
C TYR A 210 -3.27 1.19 -9.46
N PRO A 211 -4.12 1.72 -10.36
CA PRO A 211 -3.75 2.86 -11.19
C PRO A 211 -3.47 4.10 -10.33
N ASP A 212 -2.69 5.02 -10.89
CA ASP A 212 -2.48 6.36 -10.34
C ASP A 212 -3.78 7.21 -10.39
N GLY A 213 -3.80 8.35 -9.71
CA GLY A 213 -4.93 9.28 -9.72
C GLY A 213 -5.96 8.97 -8.64
N GLN A 214 -5.50 8.88 -7.39
CA GLN A 214 -6.37 8.76 -6.20
C GLN A 214 -7.30 7.52 -6.21
N ARG A 215 -6.92 6.45 -6.92
CA ARG A 215 -7.71 5.20 -7.02
C ARG A 215 -7.49 4.25 -5.83
N ILE A 216 -6.31 4.32 -5.23
CA ILE A 216 -5.99 3.70 -3.95
C ILE A 216 -6.75 4.40 -2.82
N SER A 217 -7.13 3.66 -1.77
CA SER A 217 -7.81 4.29 -0.63
C SER A 217 -6.86 5.18 0.20
N ARG A 218 -7.43 6.19 0.86
CA ARG A 218 -6.73 7.04 1.83
C ARG A 218 -5.97 6.21 2.87
N ASP A 219 -6.63 5.21 3.42
CA ASP A 219 -6.11 4.43 4.53
C ASP A 219 -4.93 3.56 4.09
N GLU A 220 -4.97 2.97 2.89
CA GLU A 220 -3.83 2.22 2.32
C GLU A 220 -2.64 3.14 2.00
N MET A 221 -2.89 4.33 1.44
CA MET A 221 -1.84 5.32 1.18
C MET A 221 -1.14 5.75 2.47
N LEU A 222 -1.93 6.11 3.49
CA LEU A 222 -1.41 6.53 4.79
C LEU A 222 -0.72 5.40 5.54
N GLU A 223 -1.14 4.15 5.37
CA GLU A 223 -0.46 3.00 5.94
C GLU A 223 0.96 2.88 5.37
N VAL A 224 1.13 3.00 4.05
CA VAL A 224 2.46 2.95 3.41
C VAL A 224 3.32 4.15 3.83
N ALA A 225 2.75 5.36 3.75
CA ALA A 225 3.46 6.58 4.13
C ALA A 225 3.91 6.56 5.60
N GLY A 226 3.05 6.09 6.50
CA GLY A 226 3.38 5.94 7.92
C GLY A 226 4.45 4.88 8.17
N ARG A 227 4.43 3.74 7.46
CA ARG A 227 5.50 2.73 7.55
C ARG A 227 6.84 3.30 7.12
N ILE A 228 6.88 4.10 6.05
CA ILE A 228 8.08 4.79 5.58
C ILE A 228 8.57 5.79 6.62
N ALA A 229 7.69 6.68 7.11
CA ALA A 229 8.03 7.72 8.08
C ALA A 229 8.63 7.18 9.39
N HIS A 230 8.19 5.99 9.83
CA HIS A 230 8.72 5.32 11.03
C HIS A 230 9.97 4.46 10.77
N ALA A 231 10.32 4.20 9.50
CA ALA A 231 11.45 3.36 9.15
C ALA A 231 12.77 4.12 8.95
N VAL A 232 12.70 5.45 8.87
CA VAL A 232 13.83 6.37 8.61
C VAL A 232 13.87 7.52 9.63
N ASP A 233 15.06 8.05 9.87
CA ASP A 233 15.32 9.17 10.78
C ASP A 233 15.17 10.53 10.09
N VAL A 234 15.29 10.60 8.76
CA VAL A 234 15.08 11.83 8.00
C VAL A 234 13.59 12.23 7.89
N PRO A 235 13.27 13.51 7.55
CA PRO A 235 11.89 13.93 7.31
C PRO A 235 11.25 13.24 6.10
N VAL A 236 9.96 12.88 6.23
CA VAL A 236 9.16 12.25 5.17
C VAL A 236 7.88 13.05 4.93
N THR A 237 7.74 13.62 3.74
CA THR A 237 6.48 14.23 3.25
C THR A 237 5.73 13.23 2.37
N ALA A 238 4.39 13.34 2.29
CA ALA A 238 3.59 12.39 1.52
C ALA A 238 2.95 13.03 0.28
N ASP A 239 2.89 12.30 -0.82
CA ASP A 239 2.03 12.67 -1.95
C ASP A 239 0.61 12.18 -1.67
N LEU A 240 -0.32 13.11 -1.44
CA LEU A 240 -1.68 12.81 -0.97
C LEU A 240 -2.76 13.29 -1.96
N GLU A 241 -2.39 13.42 -3.24
CA GLU A 241 -3.30 13.75 -4.35
C GLU A 241 -4.12 15.03 -4.04
N ALA A 242 -5.42 15.00 -4.29
CA ALA A 242 -6.37 16.06 -3.96
C ALA A 242 -6.83 16.05 -2.48
N GLY A 243 -6.25 15.19 -1.63
CA GLY A 243 -6.53 15.09 -0.20
C GLY A 243 -7.54 14.01 0.22
N TYR A 244 -7.92 13.09 -0.67
CA TYR A 244 -8.81 11.95 -0.41
C TYR A 244 -10.15 12.34 0.25
N GLY A 245 -10.79 13.40 -0.26
CA GLY A 245 -12.08 13.87 0.21
C GLY A 245 -12.80 14.69 -0.85
N THR A 246 -14.12 14.62 -0.84
CA THR A 246 -15.01 15.44 -1.70
C THR A 246 -15.33 16.80 -1.06
N THR A 247 -15.08 16.92 0.25
CA THR A 247 -15.27 18.15 1.02
C THR A 247 -13.99 18.57 1.73
N VAL A 248 -13.89 19.85 2.10
CA VAL A 248 -12.77 20.37 2.92
C VAL A 248 -12.66 19.58 4.22
N LYS A 249 -13.78 19.26 4.87
CA LYS A 249 -13.81 18.48 6.12
C LYS A 249 -13.16 17.10 5.95
N GLU A 250 -13.49 16.36 4.91
CA GLU A 250 -12.91 15.03 4.65
C GLU A 250 -11.41 15.13 4.38
N MET A 251 -10.98 16.13 3.61
CA MET A 251 -9.56 16.38 3.37
C MET A 251 -8.82 16.73 4.68
N LEU A 252 -9.43 17.48 5.59
CA LEU A 252 -8.83 17.74 6.89
C LEU A 252 -8.70 16.46 7.74
N GLU A 253 -9.61 15.49 7.62
CA GLU A 253 -9.43 14.18 8.26
C GLU A 253 -8.21 13.44 7.67
N THR A 254 -7.94 13.56 6.38
CA THR A 254 -6.71 13.05 5.76
C THR A 254 -5.47 13.71 6.35
N VAL A 255 -5.46 15.03 6.53
CA VAL A 255 -4.32 15.75 7.14
C VAL A 255 -4.09 15.33 8.58
N LYS A 256 -5.16 15.20 9.37
CA LYS A 256 -5.07 14.70 10.75
C LYS A 256 -4.47 13.30 10.80
N ALA A 257 -4.96 12.39 9.95
CA ALA A 257 -4.46 11.03 9.86
C ALA A 257 -3.02 10.95 9.33
N ALA A 258 -2.62 11.85 8.43
CA ALA A 258 -1.25 11.99 7.96
C ALA A 258 -0.30 12.40 9.10
N ILE A 259 -0.68 13.42 9.88
CA ILE A 259 0.08 13.81 11.08
C ILE A 259 0.17 12.64 12.06
N ASP A 260 -0.94 11.94 12.32
CA ASP A 260 -0.97 10.78 13.22
C ASP A 260 -0.11 9.60 12.72
N ALA A 261 0.05 9.47 11.40
CA ALA A 261 0.94 8.49 10.76
C ALA A 261 2.43 8.89 10.81
N GLY A 262 2.78 10.08 11.28
CA GLY A 262 4.15 10.56 11.43
C GLY A 262 4.74 11.27 10.20
N VAL A 263 3.93 11.55 9.17
CA VAL A 263 4.40 12.36 8.03
C VAL A 263 4.38 13.85 8.38
N ILE A 264 5.28 14.61 7.77
CA ILE A 264 5.56 16.01 8.14
C ILE A 264 5.02 17.06 7.15
N GLY A 265 4.41 16.61 6.06
CA GLY A 265 3.93 17.47 5.00
C GLY A 265 3.14 16.68 3.98
N MET A 266 2.59 17.40 2.99
CA MET A 266 1.96 16.78 1.84
C MET A 266 2.19 17.55 0.54
N ASN A 267 2.18 16.84 -0.59
CA ASN A 267 1.76 17.45 -1.85
C ASN A 267 0.22 17.46 -1.88
N LEU A 268 -0.37 18.59 -2.27
CA LEU A 268 -1.81 18.73 -2.50
C LEU A 268 -2.04 19.32 -3.88
N GLU A 269 -2.70 18.58 -4.77
CA GLU A 269 -3.03 19.05 -6.11
C GLU A 269 -4.41 19.73 -6.19
N ASP A 270 -4.60 20.50 -7.25
CA ASP A 270 -5.81 21.28 -7.51
C ASP A 270 -6.73 20.63 -8.55
N VAL A 271 -6.57 19.33 -8.81
CA VAL A 271 -7.38 18.54 -9.75
C VAL A 271 -7.97 17.33 -9.01
N THR A 272 -9.25 17.02 -9.22
CA THR A 272 -9.94 15.90 -8.55
C THR A 272 -10.33 14.74 -9.49
N GLY A 273 -9.90 14.75 -10.75
CA GLY A 273 -10.25 13.74 -11.74
C GLY A 273 -9.41 13.87 -13.02
N ASP A 274 -9.85 13.22 -14.09
CA ASP A 274 -9.06 13.11 -15.33
C ASP A 274 -9.40 14.17 -16.40
N GLU A 275 -10.39 15.03 -16.14
CA GLU A 275 -10.88 16.05 -17.07
C GLU A 275 -10.44 17.46 -16.67
N GLU A 276 -10.35 18.40 -17.63
CA GLU A 276 -10.07 19.82 -17.33
C GLU A 276 -11.10 20.44 -16.37
N SER A 277 -12.36 20.00 -16.46
CA SER A 277 -13.47 20.40 -15.58
C SER A 277 -13.22 20.05 -14.10
N SER A 278 -12.28 19.14 -13.82
CA SER A 278 -11.91 18.72 -12.47
C SER A 278 -10.91 19.65 -11.78
N LEU A 279 -10.42 20.70 -12.48
CA LEU A 279 -9.63 21.77 -11.87
C LEU A 279 -10.47 22.50 -10.82
N VAL A 280 -10.06 22.39 -9.56
CA VAL A 280 -10.69 22.99 -8.40
C VAL A 280 -10.70 24.52 -8.56
N ASN A 281 -11.84 25.13 -8.19
CA ASN A 281 -11.96 26.59 -8.15
C ASN A 281 -10.85 27.19 -7.26
N LEU A 282 -10.23 28.28 -7.74
CA LEU A 282 -9.09 28.91 -7.06
C LEU A 282 -9.39 29.28 -5.61
N SER A 283 -10.57 29.85 -5.35
CA SER A 283 -10.99 30.25 -4.00
C SER A 283 -11.10 29.06 -3.05
N LEU A 284 -11.65 27.94 -3.53
CA LEU A 284 -11.76 26.71 -2.76
C LEU A 284 -10.39 26.08 -2.49
N GLN A 285 -9.47 26.11 -3.45
CA GLN A 285 -8.12 25.59 -3.23
C GLN A 285 -7.34 26.45 -2.22
N VAL A 286 -7.52 27.77 -2.25
CA VAL A 286 -6.97 28.69 -1.23
C VAL A 286 -7.57 28.41 0.15
N GLU A 287 -8.88 28.18 0.25
CA GLU A 287 -9.56 27.79 1.49
C GLU A 287 -8.98 26.49 2.06
N LYS A 288 -8.82 25.46 1.20
CA LYS A 288 -8.18 24.19 1.58
C LYS A 288 -6.80 24.42 2.19
N ILE A 289 -5.92 25.17 1.51
CA ILE A 289 -4.56 25.44 1.97
C ILE A 289 -4.55 26.10 3.35
N ARG A 290 -5.39 27.13 3.57
CA ARG A 290 -5.51 27.80 4.87
C ARG A 290 -5.98 26.85 5.97
N ALA A 291 -7.02 26.07 5.68
CA ALA A 291 -7.60 25.12 6.63
C ALA A 291 -6.60 24.01 7.03
N ILE A 292 -5.76 23.56 6.10
CA ILE A 292 -4.67 22.61 6.37
C ILE A 292 -3.67 23.22 7.35
N ASN A 293 -3.21 24.45 7.07
CA ASN A 293 -2.23 25.14 7.91
C ASN A 293 -2.77 25.37 9.34
N GLU A 294 -4.03 25.79 9.48
CA GLU A 294 -4.69 25.95 10.78
C GLU A 294 -4.82 24.63 11.53
N THR A 295 -5.25 23.57 10.85
CA THR A 295 -5.40 22.23 11.43
C THR A 295 -4.05 21.68 11.90
N ALA A 296 -3.02 21.79 11.08
CA ALA A 296 -1.66 21.38 11.42
C ALA A 296 -1.10 22.13 12.64
N LYS A 297 -1.27 23.46 12.66
CA LYS A 297 -0.88 24.31 13.79
C LYS A 297 -1.57 23.88 15.09
N SER A 298 -2.86 23.55 15.03
CA SER A 298 -3.62 23.06 16.20
C SER A 298 -3.10 21.73 16.75
N ARG A 299 -2.38 20.95 15.93
CA ARG A 299 -1.74 19.68 16.31
C ARG A 299 -0.27 19.80 16.69
N GLY A 300 0.30 21.00 16.62
CA GLY A 300 1.69 21.25 17.03
C GLY A 300 2.75 20.83 16.00
N VAL A 301 2.36 20.55 14.74
CA VAL A 301 3.30 20.26 13.65
C VAL A 301 3.26 21.41 12.64
N PRO A 302 4.39 22.07 12.32
CA PRO A 302 4.47 23.04 11.23
C PRO A 302 4.48 22.32 9.88
N PHE A 303 3.34 21.73 9.54
CA PHE A 303 3.17 20.84 8.39
C PHE A 303 3.54 21.53 7.08
N VAL A 304 4.39 20.88 6.29
CA VAL A 304 4.97 21.50 5.08
C VAL A 304 4.12 21.17 3.87
N LEU A 305 3.29 22.13 3.45
CA LEU A 305 2.44 21.98 2.27
C LEU A 305 3.21 22.36 0.99
N ASN A 306 3.27 21.41 0.05
CA ASN A 306 3.72 21.62 -1.32
C ASN A 306 2.49 21.71 -2.24
N ALA A 307 2.01 22.93 -2.48
CA ALA A 307 0.78 23.16 -3.23
C ALA A 307 1.04 23.01 -4.74
N ARG A 308 0.34 22.06 -5.35
CA ARG A 308 0.53 21.63 -6.73
C ARG A 308 -0.59 22.16 -7.62
N THR A 309 -0.22 22.64 -8.80
CA THR A 309 -1.19 22.91 -9.87
C THR A 309 -0.88 22.10 -11.12
N ASP A 310 -1.91 21.47 -11.67
CA ASP A 310 -1.77 20.53 -12.80
C ASP A 310 -2.05 21.15 -14.16
N VAL A 311 -2.07 22.49 -14.23
CA VAL A 311 -2.32 23.23 -15.48
C VAL A 311 -1.41 22.77 -16.62
N TYR A 312 -0.14 22.51 -16.33
CA TYR A 312 0.82 22.00 -17.32
C TYR A 312 0.82 20.47 -17.46
N LEU A 313 0.54 19.73 -16.38
CA LEU A 313 0.56 18.27 -16.40
C LEU A 313 -0.64 17.69 -17.17
N MET A 314 -1.81 18.32 -17.04
CA MET A 314 -3.08 17.94 -17.68
C MET A 314 -3.47 18.82 -18.88
N PRO A 315 -2.48 19.43 -19.55
CA PRO A 315 -2.64 20.56 -20.49
C PRO A 315 -3.95 21.40 -20.41
N ILE A 316 -4.30 21.89 -19.23
CA ILE A 316 -5.60 22.54 -18.96
C ILE A 316 -5.69 23.90 -19.67
N GLY A 317 -6.67 24.02 -20.57
CA GLY A 317 -6.99 25.20 -21.38
C GLY A 317 -5.96 25.59 -22.42
N PRO A 318 -6.14 26.77 -23.06
CA PRO A 318 -5.31 27.19 -24.19
C PRO A 318 -3.85 27.40 -23.79
N GLU A 319 -2.93 26.86 -24.61
CA GLU A 319 -1.48 26.95 -24.39
C GLU A 319 -1.00 28.38 -24.09
N ALA A 320 -1.52 29.35 -24.85
CA ALA A 320 -1.19 30.77 -24.72
C ALA A 320 -1.55 31.41 -23.37
N THR A 321 -2.30 30.72 -22.51
CA THR A 321 -2.75 31.22 -21.19
C THR A 321 -2.26 30.35 -20.02
N ARG A 322 -1.63 29.21 -20.29
CA ARG A 322 -1.24 28.25 -19.23
C ARG A 322 -0.23 28.85 -18.26
N PHE A 323 0.67 29.69 -18.75
CA PHE A 323 1.68 30.33 -17.91
C PHE A 323 1.02 31.28 -16.90
N GLU A 324 0.17 32.20 -17.37
CA GLU A 324 -0.51 33.19 -16.54
C GLU A 324 -1.44 32.51 -15.53
N ARG A 325 -2.19 31.49 -15.95
CA ARG A 325 -3.05 30.68 -15.07
C ARG A 325 -2.25 29.96 -13.98
N THR A 326 -1.08 29.43 -14.33
CA THR A 326 -0.18 28.77 -13.37
C THR A 326 0.37 29.78 -12.36
N VAL A 327 0.83 30.96 -12.82
CA VAL A 327 1.33 32.04 -11.96
C VAL A 327 0.25 32.53 -10.99
N GLU A 328 -0.97 32.78 -11.48
CA GLU A 328 -2.12 33.21 -10.67
C GLU A 328 -2.38 32.22 -9.52
N ARG A 329 -2.43 30.92 -9.84
CA ARG A 329 -2.67 29.86 -8.86
C ARG A 329 -1.55 29.76 -7.83
N LEU A 330 -0.32 29.67 -8.30
CA LEU A 330 0.82 29.47 -7.42
C LEU A 330 1.05 30.68 -6.48
N ARG A 331 0.82 31.91 -6.95
CA ARG A 331 0.83 33.10 -6.07
C ARG A 331 -0.28 33.04 -5.02
N ALA A 332 -1.51 32.68 -5.43
CA ALA A 332 -2.60 32.53 -4.49
C ALA A 332 -2.33 31.43 -3.44
N TYR A 333 -1.66 30.34 -3.82
CA TYR A 333 -1.28 29.26 -2.91
C TYR A 333 -0.18 29.68 -1.94
N ARG A 334 0.82 30.44 -2.42
CA ARG A 334 1.83 31.09 -1.57
C ARG A 334 1.17 32.00 -0.55
N ASP A 335 0.28 32.88 -0.99
CA ASP A 335 -0.40 33.86 -0.14
C ASP A 335 -1.38 33.19 0.85
N ALA A 336 -1.85 31.98 0.53
CA ALA A 336 -2.61 31.11 1.44
C ALA A 336 -1.74 30.39 2.48
N GLY A 337 -0.41 30.42 2.33
CA GLY A 337 0.56 29.85 3.26
C GLY A 337 1.18 28.52 2.81
N ALA A 338 1.16 28.19 1.52
CA ALA A 338 1.94 27.04 1.02
C ALA A 338 3.44 27.27 1.23
N ALA A 339 4.14 26.26 1.76
CA ALA A 339 5.57 26.36 2.05
C ALA A 339 6.45 26.13 0.81
N CYS A 340 5.94 25.37 -0.16
CA CYS A 340 6.54 25.15 -1.46
C CYS A 340 5.43 25.09 -2.52
N LEU A 341 5.76 25.45 -3.76
CA LEU A 341 4.86 25.50 -4.91
C LEU A 341 5.31 24.49 -5.95
N PHE A 342 4.39 23.84 -6.65
CA PHE A 342 4.71 22.78 -7.57
C PHE A 342 3.91 22.88 -8.87
N ALA A 343 4.62 22.87 -10.01
CA ALA A 343 4.02 22.82 -11.35
C ALA A 343 4.64 21.66 -12.15
N PRO A 344 4.13 20.42 -12.01
CA PRO A 344 4.53 19.31 -12.86
C PRO A 344 4.11 19.56 -14.32
N GLY A 345 4.81 18.91 -15.26
CA GLY A 345 4.57 19.10 -16.70
C GLY A 345 5.40 20.22 -17.34
N LEU A 346 6.14 21.01 -16.55
CA LEU A 346 7.06 22.03 -17.04
C LEU A 346 8.47 21.49 -17.22
N TYR A 347 8.99 21.58 -18.44
CA TYR A 347 10.32 21.09 -18.81
C TYR A 347 11.17 22.16 -19.51
N ASP A 348 10.56 23.23 -20.02
CA ASP A 348 11.30 24.30 -20.70
C ASP A 348 12.05 25.20 -19.70
N ARG A 349 13.36 25.37 -19.94
CA ARG A 349 14.26 26.15 -19.07
C ARG A 349 13.76 27.57 -18.86
N ASP A 350 13.43 28.28 -19.94
CA ASP A 350 13.12 29.71 -19.89
C ASP A 350 11.77 29.95 -19.21
N THR A 351 10.80 29.07 -19.46
CA THR A 351 9.50 29.06 -18.77
C THR A 351 9.67 28.78 -17.27
N ILE A 352 10.51 27.81 -16.89
CA ILE A 352 10.82 27.55 -15.47
C ILE A 352 11.48 28.78 -14.82
N ALA A 353 12.47 29.39 -15.48
CA ALA A 353 13.15 30.57 -14.96
C ALA A 353 12.20 31.78 -14.79
N LYS A 354 11.27 31.98 -15.74
CA LYS A 354 10.19 32.98 -15.62
C LYS A 354 9.27 32.65 -14.45
N LEU A 355 8.90 31.39 -14.28
CA LEU A 355 8.00 30.96 -13.20
C LEU A 355 8.62 31.17 -11.82
N VAL A 356 9.89 30.79 -11.64
CA VAL A 356 10.65 31.03 -10.38
C VAL A 356 10.59 32.52 -9.99
N LYS A 357 10.86 33.42 -10.94
CA LYS A 357 10.80 34.88 -10.70
C LYS A 357 9.38 35.36 -10.42
N ALA A 358 8.38 34.80 -11.09
CA ALA A 358 7.00 35.23 -10.95
C ALA A 358 6.39 34.83 -9.60
N VAL A 359 6.68 33.63 -9.09
CA VAL A 359 6.03 33.12 -7.87
C VAL A 359 6.69 33.60 -6.57
N GLU A 360 7.98 33.96 -6.60
CA GLU A 360 8.73 34.49 -5.45
C GLU A 360 8.64 33.61 -4.20
N ALA A 361 8.68 32.29 -4.38
CA ALA A 361 8.61 31.28 -3.34
C ALA A 361 9.31 29.99 -3.79
N PRO A 362 9.66 29.06 -2.88
CA PRO A 362 10.29 27.81 -3.26
C PRO A 362 9.48 27.03 -4.29
N LEU A 363 10.06 26.81 -5.47
CA LEU A 363 9.45 26.07 -6.56
C LEU A 363 10.01 24.65 -6.64
N ASN A 364 9.12 23.66 -6.65
CA ASN A 364 9.38 22.26 -6.95
C ASN A 364 9.17 21.99 -8.44
N ILE A 365 10.09 21.25 -9.06
CA ILE A 365 9.96 20.71 -10.41
C ILE A 365 9.98 19.17 -10.36
N LEU A 366 9.14 18.53 -11.17
CA LEU A 366 9.17 17.08 -11.33
C LEU A 366 10.25 16.71 -12.33
N ALA A 367 11.22 15.90 -11.93
CA ALA A 367 12.28 15.43 -12.80
C ALA A 367 11.70 14.69 -14.02
N ASN A 368 12.12 15.12 -15.20
CA ASN A 368 11.77 14.52 -16.48
C ASN A 368 13.01 14.52 -17.37
N PRO A 369 13.21 13.52 -18.26
CA PRO A 369 14.30 13.54 -19.24
C PRO A 369 14.39 14.80 -20.11
N ALA A 370 13.27 15.51 -20.30
CA ALA A 370 13.21 16.78 -21.03
C ALA A 370 13.58 18.00 -20.18
N CYS A 371 13.72 17.87 -18.86
CA CYS A 371 14.16 18.97 -18.00
C CYS A 371 15.61 19.36 -18.27
N PRO A 372 15.99 20.62 -18.01
CA PRO A 372 17.40 21.01 -17.93
C PRO A 372 18.15 20.16 -16.88
N PRO A 373 19.47 20.01 -17.02
CA PRO A 373 20.29 19.37 -16.00
C PRO A 373 20.10 20.01 -14.63
N ILE A 374 20.18 19.21 -13.55
CA ILE A 374 20.01 19.69 -12.17
C ILE A 374 20.84 20.94 -11.85
N PRO A 375 22.15 21.04 -12.22
CA PRO A 375 22.93 22.24 -11.96
C PRO A 375 22.38 23.51 -12.63
N GLU A 376 21.65 23.36 -13.73
CA GLU A 376 21.03 24.47 -14.43
C GLU A 376 19.71 24.89 -13.75
N LEU A 377 18.91 23.92 -13.29
CA LEU A 377 17.72 24.19 -12.48
C LEU A 377 18.08 24.94 -11.18
N GLU A 378 19.19 24.55 -10.53
CA GLU A 378 19.72 25.24 -9.35
C GLU A 378 20.11 26.68 -9.67
N LYS A 379 20.84 26.91 -10.77
CA LYS A 379 21.27 28.26 -11.20
C LYS A 379 20.10 29.20 -11.46
N ILE A 380 18.97 28.71 -11.97
CA ILE A 380 17.78 29.52 -12.23
C ILE A 380 16.86 29.67 -11.01
N GLY A 381 17.25 29.13 -9.85
CA GLY A 381 16.58 29.33 -8.57
C GLY A 381 15.47 28.33 -8.24
N VAL A 382 15.44 27.15 -8.88
CA VAL A 382 14.55 26.07 -8.45
C VAL A 382 14.98 25.61 -7.06
N ALA A 383 14.02 25.52 -6.13
CA ALA A 383 14.32 25.17 -4.74
C ALA A 383 14.32 23.65 -4.51
N ARG A 384 13.51 22.91 -5.27
CA ARG A 384 13.32 21.48 -5.11
C ARG A 384 13.16 20.79 -6.46
N VAL A 385 13.74 19.60 -6.60
CA VAL A 385 13.41 18.67 -7.69
C VAL A 385 12.99 17.35 -7.07
N SER A 386 11.78 16.91 -7.39
CA SER A 386 11.23 15.61 -6.98
C SER A 386 11.33 14.58 -8.10
N ALA A 387 11.45 13.30 -7.76
CA ALA A 387 11.57 12.21 -8.73
C ALA A 387 10.23 11.58 -9.17
N GLY A 388 9.14 11.88 -8.45
CA GLY A 388 7.82 11.25 -8.63
C GLY A 388 7.93 9.72 -8.68
N SER A 389 7.19 9.07 -9.58
CA SER A 389 7.31 7.62 -9.78
C SER A 389 8.55 7.16 -10.54
N GLY A 390 9.47 8.08 -10.88
CA GLY A 390 10.62 7.80 -11.75
C GLY A 390 11.52 6.68 -11.23
N ILE A 391 11.88 6.71 -9.94
CA ILE A 391 12.75 5.69 -9.31
C ILE A 391 12.06 4.32 -9.34
N MET A 392 10.79 4.27 -8.97
CA MET A 392 10.00 3.02 -8.99
C MET A 392 9.87 2.46 -10.41
N ARG A 393 9.51 3.29 -11.40
CA ARG A 393 9.39 2.87 -12.79
C ARG A 393 10.72 2.41 -13.37
N ALA A 394 11.84 3.00 -12.97
CA ALA A 394 13.17 2.54 -13.34
C ALA A 394 13.46 1.13 -12.78
N ALA A 395 13.12 0.90 -11.50
CA ALA A 395 13.24 -0.42 -10.87
C ALA A 395 12.35 -1.47 -11.58
N MET A 396 11.09 -1.15 -11.90
CA MET A 396 10.21 -2.04 -12.65
C MET A 396 10.70 -2.28 -14.08
N GLY A 397 11.39 -1.31 -14.67
CA GLY A 397 12.09 -1.47 -15.94
C GLY A 397 13.18 -2.55 -15.87
N LEU A 398 13.93 -2.63 -14.77
CA LEU A 398 14.91 -3.69 -14.52
C LEU A 398 14.21 -5.04 -14.31
N VAL A 399 13.16 -5.11 -13.50
CA VAL A 399 12.35 -6.34 -13.30
C VAL A 399 11.87 -6.90 -14.64
N ARG A 400 11.36 -6.03 -15.52
CA ARG A 400 10.91 -6.42 -16.87
C ARG A 400 12.05 -6.99 -17.72
N ARG A 401 13.27 -6.42 -17.64
CA ARG A 401 14.43 -6.93 -18.40
C ARG A 401 14.91 -8.28 -17.86
N ILE A 402 14.96 -8.45 -16.53
CA ILE A 402 15.28 -9.74 -15.90
C ILE A 402 14.28 -10.80 -16.34
N GLY A 403 12.97 -10.52 -16.28
CA GLY A 403 11.94 -11.47 -16.70
C GLY A 403 12.07 -11.90 -18.17
N LYS A 404 12.44 -10.97 -19.07
CA LYS A 404 12.72 -11.28 -20.48
C LYS A 404 13.97 -12.16 -20.63
N GLU A 405 15.07 -11.80 -19.99
CA GLU A 405 16.31 -12.58 -20.03
C GLU A 405 16.10 -14.02 -19.58
N MET A 406 15.39 -14.22 -18.45
CA MET A 406 15.09 -15.55 -17.92
C MET A 406 14.27 -16.41 -18.89
N LEU A 407 13.35 -15.78 -19.63
CA LEU A 407 12.47 -16.49 -20.56
C LEU A 407 13.13 -16.74 -21.92
N GLU A 408 13.72 -15.70 -22.51
CA GLU A 408 14.25 -15.69 -23.88
C GLU A 408 15.66 -16.28 -23.95
N SER A 409 16.54 -15.87 -23.04
CA SER A 409 17.97 -16.25 -23.03
C SER A 409 18.29 -17.38 -22.06
N ARG A 410 17.33 -17.78 -21.20
CA ARG A 410 17.54 -18.77 -20.14
C ARG A 410 18.72 -18.43 -19.22
N SER A 411 18.95 -17.12 -19.03
CA SER A 411 20.02 -16.56 -18.21
C SER A 411 19.45 -15.79 -17.02
N CYS A 412 20.32 -15.45 -16.06
CA CYS A 412 19.99 -14.65 -14.88
C CYS A 412 21.06 -13.59 -14.60
N GLU A 413 21.91 -13.23 -15.58
CA GLU A 413 23.03 -12.32 -15.37
C GLU A 413 22.57 -10.92 -14.97
N LEU A 414 21.50 -10.39 -15.60
CA LEU A 414 20.95 -9.09 -15.24
C LEU A 414 20.41 -9.04 -13.82
N MET A 415 19.98 -10.17 -13.27
CA MET A 415 19.55 -10.27 -11.88
C MET A 415 20.72 -10.10 -10.91
N PHE A 416 21.91 -10.58 -11.26
CA PHE A 416 23.09 -10.46 -10.40
C PHE A 416 23.86 -9.15 -10.62
N ALA A 417 23.70 -8.51 -11.78
CA ALA A 417 24.31 -7.23 -12.09
C ALA A 417 23.77 -6.08 -11.21
N GLY A 418 24.53 -5.72 -10.17
CA GLY A 418 24.19 -4.60 -9.27
C GLY A 418 23.18 -4.94 -8.18
N THR A 419 22.98 -6.22 -7.86
CA THR A 419 22.11 -6.64 -6.75
C THR A 419 22.75 -6.32 -5.40
N ILE A 420 21.97 -5.74 -4.50
CA ILE A 420 22.35 -5.57 -3.10
C ILE A 420 22.39 -6.96 -2.44
N PRO A 421 23.52 -7.37 -1.82
CA PRO A 421 23.63 -8.68 -1.19
C PRO A 421 22.52 -8.97 -0.18
N HIS A 422 22.02 -10.21 -0.16
CA HIS A 422 20.94 -10.63 0.74
C HIS A 422 21.23 -10.33 2.22
N ALA A 423 22.47 -10.57 2.68
CA ALA A 423 22.86 -10.29 4.06
C ALA A 423 22.85 -8.79 4.39
N GLU A 424 23.17 -7.94 3.41
CA GLU A 424 23.15 -6.49 3.54
C GLU A 424 21.72 -5.96 3.65
N LEU A 425 20.82 -6.37 2.74
CA LEU A 425 19.40 -6.02 2.84
C LEU A 425 18.77 -6.51 4.15
N ASN A 426 19.07 -7.73 4.60
CA ASN A 426 18.57 -8.22 5.89
C ASN A 426 19.05 -7.36 7.05
N ARG A 427 20.33 -6.99 7.07
CA ARG A 427 20.90 -6.11 8.10
C ARG A 427 20.23 -4.74 8.06
N MET A 428 20.03 -4.18 6.87
CA MET A 428 19.34 -2.92 6.68
C MET A 428 17.90 -3.00 7.19
N MET A 429 17.20 -4.14 7.08
CA MET A 429 15.82 -4.34 7.55
C MET A 429 15.68 -4.64 9.05
N GLN A 430 16.77 -4.91 9.76
CA GLN A 430 16.72 -5.06 11.20
C GLN A 430 16.20 -3.76 11.84
N ARG A 431 15.47 -3.89 12.96
CA ARG A 431 15.03 -2.71 13.71
C ARG A 431 16.29 -2.01 14.21
N ARG A 432 16.38 -0.70 13.97
CA ARG A 432 17.32 0.14 14.72
C ARG A 432 16.90 0.00 16.18
N THR A 433 17.64 -0.78 16.96
CA THR A 433 17.57 -0.65 18.42
C THR A 433 17.97 0.78 18.68
N THR A 434 17.01 1.58 19.14
CA THR A 434 17.25 2.92 19.66
C THR A 434 18.50 2.82 20.52
N ARG A 435 19.59 3.50 20.13
CA ARG A 435 20.68 3.78 21.05
C ARG A 435 20.11 4.69 22.14
N ALA A 436 19.44 4.08 23.11
CA ALA A 436 19.43 4.62 24.45
C ALA A 436 20.87 4.42 24.95
N ASN A 437 21.55 5.53 25.23
CA ASN A 437 22.92 5.65 25.76
C ASN A 437 24.04 5.70 24.69
N ALA A 438 24.35 6.92 24.26
CA ALA A 438 25.72 7.41 24.11
C ALA A 438 25.72 8.91 24.45
#